data_AF-A0A4Q0T061-F1
#
_entry.id   AF-A0A4Q0T061-F1
#
_cell.length_a   1.000
_cell.length_b   1.000
_cell.length_c   1.000
_cell.angle_alpha   90.00
_cell.angle_beta   90.00
_cell.angle_gamma   90.00
#
_symmetry.space_group_name_H-M   'P 1'
#
loop_
_entity.id
_entity.type
_entity.pdbx_description
1 polymer ?
#
loop_
_entity_poly.entity_id
_entity_poly.type
_entity_poly.pdbx_seq_one_letter_code
_entity_poly.pdbx_strand_id
1 'polypeptide(L)'
;MAVEDICAATKVSPQNVRALEAGEYAQLPGGVFRKGILRSYLSALGMEEAVWIERFEQSCREVGLGGDGDRDWVQFAENVKKSRSTEQPGMGLRWVGVAILMVMLWAIVWLAWHLVQHRQMELRQNAQIVSAPDSTPADAR
;
A
#
# COMPACT_ATOMS: atom_id res chain seq x y z
N MET A 1 -0.84 29.14 -28.64
CA MET A 1 -0.19 28.31 -27.60
C MET A 1 0.54 27.20 -28.34
N ALA A 2 1.82 26.96 -28.06
CA ALA A 2 2.57 25.93 -28.78
C ALA A 2 2.20 24.53 -28.26
N VAL A 3 2.32 23.50 -29.10
CA VAL A 3 2.07 22.11 -28.71
C VAL A 3 2.95 21.72 -27.51
N GLU A 4 4.17 22.25 -27.49
CA GLU A 4 5.16 22.07 -26.45
C GLU A 4 4.70 22.61 -25.08
N ASP A 5 4.01 23.76 -25.06
CA ASP A 5 3.46 24.37 -23.84
C ASP A 5 2.34 23.52 -23.24
N ILE A 6 1.49 22.96 -24.10
CA ILE A 6 0.38 22.11 -23.69
C ILE A 6 0.91 20.77 -23.17
N CYS A 7 1.92 20.18 -23.83
CA CYS A 7 2.54 18.94 -23.36
C CYS A 7 3.22 19.10 -21.99
N ALA A 8 3.88 20.24 -21.76
CA ALA A 8 4.50 20.57 -20.48
C ALA A 8 3.46 20.67 -19.34
N ALA A 9 2.28 21.23 -19.63
CA ALA A 9 1.21 21.37 -18.64
C ALA A 9 0.38 20.10 -18.40
N THR A 10 0.25 19.22 -19.41
CA THR A 10 -0.76 18.16 -19.41
C THR A 10 -0.22 16.74 -19.28
N LYS A 11 1.11 16.55 -19.36
CA LYS A 11 1.76 15.23 -19.48
C LYS A 11 1.26 14.39 -20.68
N VAL A 12 0.62 15.04 -21.65
CA VAL A 12 0.23 14.43 -22.92
C VAL A 12 1.43 14.48 -23.87
N SER A 13 1.66 13.42 -24.64
CA SER A 13 2.71 13.39 -25.66
C SER A 13 2.43 14.40 -26.78
N PRO A 14 3.45 15.08 -27.34
CA PRO A 14 3.28 15.97 -28.51
C PRO A 14 2.61 15.31 -29.70
N GLN A 15 2.84 14.01 -29.89
CA GLN A 15 2.19 13.24 -30.96
C GLN A 15 0.67 13.17 -30.75
N ASN A 16 0.22 12.97 -29.51
CA ASN A 16 -1.20 12.88 -29.19
C ASN A 16 -1.89 14.23 -29.32
N VAL A 17 -1.22 15.32 -28.93
CA VAL A 17 -1.77 16.67 -29.13
C VAL A 17 -1.93 16.97 -30.62
N ARG A 18 -0.92 16.66 -31.45
CA ARG A 18 -1.03 16.84 -32.91
C ARG A 18 -2.12 15.97 -33.53
N ALA A 19 -2.25 14.72 -33.11
CA ALA A 19 -3.32 13.85 -33.57
C ALA A 19 -4.70 14.37 -33.17
N LEU A 20 -4.83 14.97 -31.98
CA LEU A 20 -6.07 15.61 -31.51
C LEU A 20 -6.43 16.82 -32.39
N GLU A 21 -5.46 17.67 -32.71
CA GLU A 21 -5.64 18.84 -33.58
C GLU A 21 -5.92 18.46 -35.05
N ALA A 22 -5.34 17.35 -35.52
CA ALA A 22 -5.56 16.81 -36.86
C ALA A 22 -6.87 15.99 -36.99
N GLY A 23 -7.59 15.74 -35.89
CA GLY A 23 -8.79 14.89 -35.90
C GLY A 23 -8.49 13.39 -36.07
N GLU A 24 -7.24 12.98 -35.93
CA GLU A 24 -6.77 11.60 -36.13
C GLU A 24 -6.98 10.77 -34.85
N TYR A 25 -8.22 10.68 -34.39
CA TYR A 25 -8.57 10.06 -33.09
C TYR A 25 -8.20 8.58 -32.97
N ALA A 26 -8.04 7.88 -34.10
CA ALA A 26 -7.59 6.50 -34.15
C ALA A 26 -6.12 6.33 -33.71
N GLN A 27 -5.29 7.37 -33.84
CA GLN A 27 -3.90 7.36 -33.39
C GLN A 27 -3.74 7.67 -31.90
N LEU A 28 -4.80 8.17 -31.25
CA LEU A 28 -4.78 8.38 -29.82
C LEU A 28 -4.83 7.04 -29.07
N PRO A 29 -4.16 6.94 -27.91
CA PRO A 29 -4.32 5.81 -27.00
C PRO A 29 -5.81 5.50 -26.81
N GLY A 30 -6.17 4.23 -26.99
CA GLY A 30 -7.55 3.75 -26.88
C GLY A 30 -8.12 3.89 -25.46
N GLY A 31 -9.37 3.45 -25.33
CA GLY A 31 -10.01 3.39 -24.03
C GLY A 31 -10.23 4.74 -23.34
N VAL A 32 -9.99 4.74 -22.02
CA VAL A 32 -10.25 5.90 -21.13
C VAL A 32 -9.24 7.03 -21.26
N PHE A 33 -8.07 6.73 -21.80
CA PHE A 33 -6.99 7.70 -21.96
C PHE A 33 -7.34 8.77 -22.98
N ARG A 34 -8.10 8.42 -24.02
CA ARG A 34 -8.51 9.36 -25.07
C ARG A 34 -9.27 10.57 -24.52
N LYS A 35 -10.24 10.35 -23.62
CA LYS A 35 -10.97 11.42 -22.93
C LYS A 35 -10.08 12.20 -21.96
N GLY A 36 -9.16 11.51 -21.27
CA GLY A 36 -8.19 12.14 -20.37
C GLY A 36 -7.28 13.13 -21.09
N ILE A 37 -6.78 12.75 -22.28
CA ILE A 37 -5.94 13.60 -23.13
C ILE A 37 -6.70 14.87 -23.55
N LEU A 38 -7.94 14.72 -24.03
CA LEU A 38 -8.78 15.86 -24.39
C LEU A 38 -9.05 16.77 -23.18
N ARG A 39 -9.41 16.20 -22.03
CA ARG A 39 -9.65 16.98 -20.81
C ARG A 39 -8.45 17.84 -20.44
N SER A 40 -7.26 17.25 -20.43
CA SER A 40 -6.04 17.99 -20.10
C SER A 40 -5.75 19.09 -21.15
N TYR A 41 -5.98 18.83 -22.44
CA TYR A 41 -5.88 19.83 -23.50
C TYR A 41 -6.83 21.02 -23.29
N LEU A 42 -8.11 20.74 -23.01
CA LEU A 42 -9.13 21.76 -22.76
C LEU A 42 -8.83 22.58 -21.50
N SER A 43 -8.36 21.91 -20.44
CA SER A 43 -7.94 22.55 -19.19
C SER A 43 -6.77 23.51 -19.41
N ALA A 44 -5.77 23.12 -20.23
CA ALA A 44 -4.66 23.99 -20.59
C ALA A 44 -5.10 25.24 -21.37
N LEU A 45 -6.21 25.14 -22.12
CA LEU A 45 -6.79 26.24 -22.88
C LEU A 45 -7.85 27.04 -22.10
N GLY A 46 -8.23 26.61 -20.90
CA GLY A 46 -9.29 27.23 -20.11
C GLY A 46 -10.68 27.12 -20.73
N MET A 47 -10.94 26.09 -21.53
CA MET A 47 -12.22 25.88 -22.22
C MET A 47 -13.19 25.02 -21.40
N GLU A 48 -14.49 25.19 -21.63
CA GLU A 48 -15.53 24.41 -20.95
C GLU A 48 -15.51 22.94 -21.39
N GLU A 49 -15.15 22.04 -20.47
CA GLU A 49 -14.95 20.63 -20.79
C GLU A 49 -16.21 19.92 -21.32
N ALA A 50 -17.38 20.21 -20.73
CA ALA A 50 -18.60 19.43 -20.98
C ALA A 50 -19.02 19.43 -22.46
N VAL A 51 -19.08 20.61 -23.07
CA VAL A 51 -19.50 20.79 -24.47
C VAL A 51 -18.52 20.13 -25.44
N TRP A 52 -17.23 20.25 -25.17
CA TRP A 52 -16.18 19.72 -26.05
C TRP A 52 -16.03 18.21 -25.91
N ILE A 53 -16.19 17.66 -24.71
CA ILE A 53 -16.18 16.20 -24.50
C ILE A 53 -17.35 15.55 -25.25
N GLU A 54 -18.55 16.12 -25.17
CA GLU A 54 -19.72 15.56 -25.86
C GLU A 54 -19.52 15.54 -27.39
N ARG A 55 -19.05 16.65 -27.96
CA ARG A 55 -18.73 16.75 -29.40
C ARG A 55 -17.66 15.74 -29.80
N PHE A 56 -16.61 15.62 -29.00
CA PHE A 56 -15.54 14.67 -29.25
C PHE A 56 -16.02 13.21 -29.24
N GLU A 57 -16.87 12.86 -28.28
CA GLU A 57 -17.47 11.52 -28.23
C GLU A 57 -18.34 11.25 -29.45
N GLN A 58 -19.07 12.26 -29.93
CA GLN A 58 -19.85 12.14 -31.15
C GLN A 58 -18.95 11.90 -32.36
N SER A 59 -17.89 12.69 -32.55
CA SER A 59 -16.90 12.45 -33.62
C SER A 59 -16.24 11.07 -33.51
N CYS A 60 -15.93 10.60 -32.30
CA CYS A 60 -15.40 9.25 -32.11
C CYS A 60 -16.42 8.17 -32.49
N ARG A 61 -17.70 8.35 -32.20
CA ARG A 61 -18.76 7.40 -32.61
C ARG A 61 -18.91 7.36 -34.13
N GLU A 62 -18.84 8.50 -34.80
CA GLU A 62 -18.91 8.60 -36.27
C GLU A 62 -17.76 7.85 -36.96
N VAL A 63 -16.56 7.90 -36.38
CA VAL A 63 -15.37 7.18 -36.88
C VAL A 63 -15.34 5.70 -36.40
N GLY A 64 -16.38 5.24 -35.69
CA GLY A 64 -16.48 3.85 -35.21
C GLY A 64 -15.65 3.52 -33.97
N LEU A 65 -15.11 4.54 -33.30
CA LEU A 65 -14.25 4.42 -32.11
C LEU A 65 -15.01 4.52 -30.78
N GLY A 66 -16.34 4.67 -30.82
CA GLY A 66 -17.17 4.97 -29.65
C GLY A 66 -17.39 3.80 -28.66
N GLY A 67 -17.06 2.57 -29.03
CA GLY A 67 -17.34 1.37 -28.21
C GLY A 67 -16.16 0.85 -27.36
N ASP A 68 -15.00 1.46 -27.49
CA ASP A 68 -13.73 1.02 -26.88
C ASP A 68 -13.57 1.56 -25.44
N GLY A 69 -13.97 2.81 -25.21
CA GLY A 69 -13.82 3.52 -23.94
C GLY A 69 -14.49 2.84 -22.74
N ASP A 70 -15.71 2.35 -22.91
CA ASP A 70 -16.49 1.75 -21.81
C ASP A 70 -15.98 0.35 -21.44
N ARG A 71 -15.58 -0.45 -22.45
CA ARG A 71 -14.98 -1.77 -22.24
C ARG A 71 -13.63 -1.67 -21.55
N ASP A 72 -12.77 -0.75 -22.00
CA ASP A 72 -11.48 -0.49 -21.37
C ASP A 72 -11.62 0.09 -19.96
N TRP A 73 -12.65 0.92 -19.70
CA TRP A 73 -12.90 1.43 -18.35
C TRP A 73 -13.28 0.33 -17.37
N VAL A 74 -14.20 -0.56 -17.78
CA VAL A 74 -14.60 -1.70 -16.97
C VAL A 74 -13.40 -2.60 -16.71
N GLN A 75 -12.61 -2.91 -17.74
CA GLN A 75 -11.41 -3.75 -17.60
C GLN A 75 -10.33 -3.10 -16.73
N PHE A 76 -10.11 -1.80 -16.86
CA PHE A 76 -9.17 -1.05 -16.01
C PHE A 76 -9.65 -1.04 -14.54
N ALA A 77 -10.94 -0.77 -14.30
CA ALA A 77 -11.52 -0.81 -12.97
C ALA A 77 -11.44 -2.21 -12.34
N GLU A 78 -11.68 -3.27 -13.12
CA GLU A 78 -11.51 -4.65 -12.69
C GLU A 78 -10.06 -4.97 -12.36
N ASN A 79 -9.10 -4.55 -13.18
CA ASN A 79 -7.67 -4.76 -12.94
C ASN A 79 -7.18 -4.01 -11.68
N VAL A 80 -7.65 -2.78 -11.43
CA VAL A 80 -7.33 -2.02 -10.22
C VAL A 80 -8.00 -2.63 -8.97
N LYS A 81 -9.22 -3.17 -9.11
CA LYS A 81 -9.87 -3.92 -8.03
C LYS A 81 -9.10 -5.21 -7.72
N LYS A 82 -8.63 -5.90 -8.77
CA LYS A 82 -7.86 -7.14 -8.66
C LYS A 82 -6.50 -6.92 -7.99
N SER A 83 -5.82 -5.81 -8.31
CA SER A 83 -4.56 -5.44 -7.66
C SER A 83 -4.74 -4.98 -6.21
N ARG A 84 -5.91 -4.45 -5.83
CA ARG A 84 -6.26 -4.20 -4.42
C ARG A 84 -6.69 -5.44 -3.65
N SER A 85 -7.15 -6.50 -4.31
CA SER A 85 -7.60 -7.72 -3.63
C SER A 85 -6.48 -8.64 -3.12
N THR A 86 -5.20 -8.28 -3.26
CA THR A 86 -4.09 -9.00 -2.60
C THR A 86 -3.79 -8.50 -1.18
N GLU A 87 -4.32 -7.35 -0.77
CA GLU A 87 -4.03 -6.77 0.56
C GLU A 87 -5.34 -6.35 1.26
N GLN A 88 -6.29 -7.27 1.39
CA GLN A 88 -7.22 -7.23 2.51
C GLN A 88 -6.80 -8.31 3.51
N PRO A 89 -6.01 -7.96 4.55
CA PRO A 89 -5.99 -8.82 5.71
C PRO A 89 -7.38 -8.73 6.31
N GLY A 90 -8.13 -9.84 6.21
CA GLY A 90 -9.33 -10.02 6.98
C GLY A 90 -9.06 -9.69 8.46
N MET A 91 -10.13 -9.36 9.19
CA MET A 91 -10.19 -8.97 10.60
C MET A 91 -9.16 -9.65 11.55
N GLY A 92 -8.65 -10.85 11.21
CA GLY A 92 -7.59 -11.58 11.89
C GLY A 92 -6.20 -10.93 11.93
N LEU A 93 -5.78 -10.08 10.98
CA LEU A 93 -4.38 -9.57 10.99
C LEU A 93 -4.11 -8.54 12.10
N ARG A 94 -5.14 -7.80 12.54
CA ARG A 94 -5.03 -6.87 13.67
C ARG A 94 -4.74 -7.61 14.99
N TRP A 95 -5.25 -8.84 15.11
CA TRP A 95 -5.02 -9.70 16.28
C TRP A 95 -3.68 -10.43 16.25
N VAL A 96 -3.05 -10.57 15.09
CA VAL A 96 -1.70 -11.17 14.99
C VAL A 96 -0.68 -10.33 15.77
N GLY A 97 -0.76 -9.00 15.68
CA GLY A 97 0.11 -8.11 16.46
C GLY A 97 -0.10 -8.25 17.97
N VAL A 98 -1.36 -8.37 18.41
CA VAL A 98 -1.72 -8.58 19.82
C VAL A 98 -1.27 -9.95 20.32
N ALA A 99 -1.42 -10.99 19.51
CA ALA A 99 -0.96 -12.34 19.83
C ALA A 99 0.56 -12.39 19.98
N ILE A 100 1.31 -11.75 19.07
CA ILE A 100 2.77 -11.65 19.17
C ILE A 100 3.19 -10.89 20.44
N LEU A 101 2.52 -9.78 20.75
CA LEU A 101 2.78 -9.01 21.97
C LEU A 101 2.54 -9.85 23.23
N MET A 102 1.43 -10.60 23.29
CA MET A 102 1.13 -11.48 24.42
C MET A 102 2.16 -12.60 24.59
N VAL A 103 2.57 -13.24 23.49
CA VAL A 103 3.61 -14.28 23.51
C VAL A 103 4.94 -13.72 24.00
N MET A 104 5.31 -12.51 23.55
CA MET A 104 6.54 -11.85 23.99
C MET A 104 6.51 -11.53 25.49
N LEU A 105 5.39 -10.99 26.00
CA LEU A 105 5.21 -10.71 27.43
C LEU A 105 5.31 -11.99 28.27
N TRP A 106 4.66 -13.08 27.83
CA TRP A 106 4.74 -14.38 28.49
C TRP A 106 6.17 -14.94 28.52
N ALA A 107 6.89 -14.84 27.40
CA ALA A 107 8.28 -15.30 27.32
C ALA A 107 9.19 -14.52 28.28
N ILE A 108 8.99 -13.20 28.41
CA ILE A 108 9.76 -12.36 29.34
C ILE A 108 9.49 -12.77 30.79
N VAL A 109 8.23 -12.95 31.17
CA VAL A 109 7.84 -13.38 32.52
C VAL A 109 8.43 -14.75 32.84
N TRP A 110 8.35 -15.69 31.90
CA TRP A 110 8.89 -17.04 32.05
C TRP A 110 10.43 -17.02 32.21
N LEU A 111 11.12 -16.23 31.38
CA LEU A 111 12.58 -16.09 31.46
C LEU A 111 13.02 -15.46 32.79
N ALA A 112 12.32 -14.42 33.24
CA ALA A 112 12.59 -13.78 34.53
C ALA A 112 12.40 -14.76 35.69
N TRP A 113 11.31 -15.54 35.67
CA TRP A 113 11.07 -16.59 36.67
C TRP A 113 12.19 -17.62 36.65
N HIS A 114 12.56 -18.13 35.48
CA HIS A 114 13.61 -19.15 35.34
C HIS A 114 14.95 -18.66 35.88
N LEU A 115 15.33 -17.40 35.60
CA LEU A 115 16.57 -16.80 36.13
C LEU A 115 16.53 -16.59 37.65
N VAL A 116 15.38 -16.18 38.21
CA VAL A 116 15.22 -16.03 39.66
C VAL A 116 15.23 -17.40 40.36
N GLN A 117 14.61 -18.42 39.78
CA GLN A 117 14.60 -19.78 40.33
C GLN A 117 16.03 -20.33 40.46
N HIS A 118 16.89 -20.10 39.45
CA HIS A 118 18.30 -20.46 39.51
C HIS A 118 19.03 -19.75 40.66
N ARG A 119 18.75 -18.47 40.89
CA ARG A 119 19.35 -17.71 42.01
C ARG A 119 18.82 -18.11 43.39
N GLN A 120 17.54 -18.51 43.48
CA GLN A 120 16.96 -18.90 44.77
C GLN A 120 17.52 -20.23 45.29
N MET A 121 17.90 -21.15 44.40
CA MET A 121 18.53 -22.40 44.83
C MET A 121 19.91 -22.14 45.46
N GLU A 122 20.70 -21.24 44.88
CA GLU A 122 22.01 -20.87 45.43
C GLU A 122 21.91 -20.09 46.74
N LEU A 123 20.97 -19.14 46.85
CA LEU A 123 20.78 -18.35 48.08
C LEU A 123 20.26 -19.19 49.25
N ARG A 124 19.38 -20.16 49.00
CA ARG A 124 18.89 -21.08 50.04
C ARG A 124 20.00 -22.01 50.52
N GLN A 125 20.83 -22.51 49.62
CA GLN A 125 21.97 -23.35 49.98
C GLN A 125 23.03 -22.56 50.75
N ASN A 126 23.36 -21.34 50.32
CA ASN A 126 24.34 -20.50 51.00
C ASN A 126 23.85 -20.02 52.38
N ALA A 127 22.55 -19.70 52.51
CA ALA A 127 21.95 -19.41 53.81
C ALA A 127 21.96 -20.63 54.75
N GLN A 128 21.79 -21.84 54.21
CA GLN A 128 21.87 -23.08 54.99
C GLN A 128 23.31 -23.45 55.39
N ILE A 129 24.31 -23.13 54.55
CA ILE A 129 25.73 -23.31 54.88
C ILE A 129 26.18 -22.30 55.95
N VAL A 130 25.73 -21.05 55.89
CA VAL A 130 26.06 -20.00 56.88
C VAL A 130 25.33 -20.20 58.22
N SER A 131 24.16 -20.84 58.22
CA SER A 131 23.38 -21.14 59.44
C SER A 131 23.66 -22.52 60.04
N ALA A 132 24.52 -23.34 59.41
CA ALA A 132 25.03 -24.54 60.05
C ALA A 132 25.90 -24.11 61.25
N PRO A 133 25.55 -24.53 62.48
CA PRO A 133 26.35 -24.17 63.65
C PRO A 133 27.75 -24.78 63.47
N ASP A 134 28.77 -23.94 63.65
CA ASP A 134 30.17 -24.35 63.76
C ASP A 134 30.29 -25.31 64.95
N SER A 135 30.06 -26.59 64.70
CA SER A 135 30.37 -27.66 65.64
C SER A 135 31.88 -27.86 65.60
N THR A 136 32.61 -26.89 66.14
CA THR A 136 33.95 -27.12 66.65
C THR A 136 33.83 -28.23 67.69
N PRO A 137 34.44 -29.41 67.50
CA PRO A 137 34.35 -30.49 68.47
C PRO A 137 35.22 -30.12 69.65
N ALA A 138 34.62 -29.43 70.63
CA ALA A 138 35.21 -29.24 71.95
C ALA A 138 35.05 -30.54 72.75
N ASP A 139 35.74 -31.59 72.32
CA ASP A 139 35.96 -32.77 73.15
C ASP A 139 37.27 -33.45 72.77
N ALA A 140 38.35 -33.03 73.44
CA ALA A 140 39.58 -33.80 73.51
C ALA A 140 40.39 -33.41 74.75
N ARG A 141 40.02 -34.07 75.85
CA ARG A 141 40.86 -34.44 77.02
C ARG A 141 41.16 -33.38 78.09
#